data_AF-A0A6B3NW21-F1
#
_entry.id   AF-A0A6B3NW21-F1
#
_cell.length_a   1.000
_cell.length_b   1.000
_cell.length_c   1.000
_cell.angle_alpha   90.00
_cell.angle_beta   90.00
_cell.angle_gamma   90.00
#
_symmetry.space_group_name_H-M   'P 1'
#
loop_
_entity.id
_entity.type
_entity.pdbx_description
1 polymer ?
#
loop_
_entity_poly.entity_id
_entity_poly.type
_entity_poly.pdbx_seq_one_letter_code
_entity_poly.pdbx_strand_id
1 'polypeptide(L)'
;MHFENARLAVEFAYDALGRRLFKHSSAHYKPCREAGSQWNRNEHERKQRELGCGFTRYGWDGDQLAWEISRRSTRAPPGARCTTCSNRAASCRWRRR
;
A
#
# COMPACT_ATOMS: atom_id res chain seq x y z
N MET A 1 -8.46 -9.59 8.98
CA MET A 1 -7.39 -10.23 9.80
C MET A 1 -6.33 -9.18 10.09
N HIS A 2 -5.80 -9.14 11.31
CA HIS A 2 -4.86 -8.12 11.76
C HIS A 2 -3.63 -8.77 12.39
N PHE A 3 -2.45 -8.22 12.12
CA PHE A 3 -1.18 -8.63 12.69
C PHE A 3 -0.45 -7.39 13.22
N GLU A 4 0.09 -7.47 14.43
CA GLU A 4 0.77 -6.35 15.08
C GLU A 4 2.09 -6.81 15.67
N ASN A 5 3.13 -5.98 15.56
CA ASN A 5 4.40 -6.17 16.24
C ASN A 5 4.89 -4.84 16.82
N ALA A 6 6.03 -4.83 17.52
CA ALA A 6 6.55 -3.61 18.15
C ALA A 6 6.87 -2.44 17.18
N ARG A 7 6.96 -2.70 15.87
CA ARG A 7 7.41 -1.74 14.85
C ARG A 7 6.28 -1.28 13.91
N LEU A 8 5.37 -2.17 13.55
CA LEU A 8 4.29 -1.92 12.59
C LEU A 8 3.08 -2.85 12.82
N ALA A 9 1.95 -2.42 12.28
CA ALA A 9 0.74 -3.22 12.14
C ALA A 9 0.46 -3.52 10.66
N VAL A 10 -0.14 -4.67 10.38
CA VAL A 10 -0.59 -5.11 9.06
C VAL A 10 -2.05 -5.56 9.13
N GLU A 11 -2.87 -4.98 8.26
CA GLU A 11 -4.27 -5.32 8.10
C GLU A 11 -4.49 -6.00 6.75
N PHE A 12 -5.30 -7.06 6.77
CA PHE A 12 -5.75 -7.77 5.59
C PHE A 12 -7.27 -7.84 5.54
N ALA A 13 -7.83 -7.59 4.36
CA ALA A 13 -9.23 -7.91 4.06
C ALA A 13 -9.32 -9.03 3.03
N TYR A 14 -10.40 -9.78 3.15
CA TYR A 14 -10.70 -10.93 2.32
C TYR A 14 -12.16 -10.88 1.87
N ASP A 15 -12.44 -11.47 0.72
CA ASP A 15 -13.82 -11.72 0.29
C ASP A 15 -14.40 -13.00 0.92
N ALA A 16 -15.65 -13.33 0.60
CA ALA A 16 -16.33 -14.53 1.10
C ALA A 16 -15.66 -15.85 0.65
N LEU A 17 -14.82 -15.81 -0.39
CA LEU A 17 -14.06 -16.96 -0.90
C LEU A 17 -12.67 -17.06 -0.25
N GLY A 18 -12.34 -16.20 0.72
CA GLY A 18 -11.05 -16.20 1.39
C GLY A 18 -9.91 -15.63 0.54
N ARG A 19 -10.22 -14.93 -0.56
CA ARG A 19 -9.23 -14.31 -1.42
C ARG A 19 -8.92 -12.91 -0.92
N ARG A 20 -7.65 -12.53 -0.95
CA ARG A 20 -7.18 -11.26 -0.38
C ARG A 20 -7.65 -10.09 -1.24
N LEU A 21 -8.26 -9.07 -0.62
CA LEU A 21 -8.69 -7.83 -1.26
C LEU A 21 -7.65 -6.72 -1.10
N PHE A 22 -7.09 -6.60 0.10
CA PHE A 22 -5.97 -5.69 0.35
C PHE A 22 -5.04 -6.18 1.45
N LYS A 23 -3.84 -5.60 1.45
CA LYS A 23 -2.86 -5.62 2.53
C LYS A 23 -2.48 -4.16 2.83
N HIS A 24 -2.62 -3.74 4.07
CA HIS A 24 -2.24 -2.41 4.51
C HIS A 24 -1.25 -2.53 5.66
N SER A 25 -0.01 -2.09 5.48
CA SER A 25 0.98 -2.01 6.56
C SER A 25 1.21 -0.57 6.99
N SER A 26 1.24 -0.33 8.30
CA SER A 26 1.43 0.99 8.90
C SER A 26 2.45 0.92 10.03
N ALA A 27 3.43 1.82 9.99
CA ALA A 27 4.43 1.96 11.03
C ALA A 27 3.81 2.55 12.31
N HIS A 28 4.19 2.01 13.47
CA HIS A 28 3.83 2.65 14.74
C HIS A 28 4.53 3.99 14.87
N TYR A 29 3.73 5.03 15.09
CA TYR A 29 4.21 6.39 15.26
C TYR A 29 3.41 7.10 16.34
N LYS A 30 4.12 7.62 17.33
CA LYS A 30 3.57 8.51 18.34
C LYS A 30 3.97 9.94 17.93
N PRO A 31 3.00 10.82 17.64
CA PRO A 31 3.29 12.22 17.34
C PRO A 31 4.03 12.90 18.50
N CYS A 32 5.02 13.71 18.16
CA CYS A 32 5.67 14.64 19.09
C CYS A 32 4.76 15.87 19.23
N ARG A 33 4.30 16.16 20.44
CA ARG A 33 3.31 17.25 20.68
C ARG A 33 3.94 18.63 20.51
N GLU A 34 5.25 18.70 20.75
CA GLU A 34 6.08 19.89 20.63
C GLU A 34 6.44 20.20 19.17
N ALA A 35 6.31 19.21 18.28
CA ALA A 35 6.62 19.36 16.87
C ALA A 35 5.40 19.79 16.04
N GLY A 36 5.65 20.57 14.99
CA GLY A 36 4.60 20.96 14.04
C GLY A 36 3.98 19.76 13.32
N SER A 37 2.73 19.91 12.87
CA SER A 37 1.96 18.86 12.15
C SER A 37 2.69 18.34 10.91
N GLN A 38 3.38 19.22 10.18
CA GLN A 38 4.15 18.86 8.98
C GLN A 38 5.37 18.00 9.33
N TRP A 39 6.07 18.33 10.42
CA TRP A 39 7.21 17.53 10.89
C TRP A 39 6.75 16.14 11.31
N ASN A 40 5.65 16.07 12.08
CA ASN A 40 5.06 14.80 12.50
C ASN A 40 4.66 13.91 11.31
N ARG A 41 4.08 14.50 10.27
CA ARG A 41 3.74 13.77 9.04
C ARG A 41 4.98 13.28 8.31
N ASN A 42 5.99 14.14 8.14
CA ASN A 42 7.23 13.79 7.45
C ASN A 42 7.99 12.66 8.16
N GLU A 43 8.02 12.69 9.50
CA GLU A 43 8.62 11.64 10.32
C GLU A 43 7.84 10.33 10.26
N HIS A 44 6.50 10.40 10.27
CA HIS A 44 5.68 9.20 10.08
C HIS A 44 5.92 8.57 8.70
N GLU A 45 5.94 9.39 7.64
CA GLU A 45 6.24 8.94 6.29
C GLU A 45 7.67 8.38 6.16
N ARG A 46 8.65 8.97 6.85
CA ARG A 46 10.03 8.45 6.91
C ARG A 46 10.03 7.05 7.53
N LYS A 47 9.40 6.85 8.68
CA LYS A 47 9.29 5.53 9.33
C LYS A 47 8.52 4.54 8.46
N GLN A 48 7.46 4.98 7.78
CA GLN A 48 6.75 4.12 6.83
C GLN A 48 7.68 3.64 5.71
N ARG A 49 8.52 4.51 5.15
CA ARG A 49 9.51 4.11 4.12
C ARG A 49 10.56 3.15 4.67
N GLU A 50 11.12 3.44 5.85
CA GLU A 50 12.15 2.61 6.48
C GLU A 50 11.66 1.20 6.79
N LEU A 51 10.40 1.06 7.19
CA LEU A 51 9.77 -0.24 7.47
C LEU A 51 9.10 -0.86 6.25
N GLY A 52 9.22 -0.26 5.06
CA GLY A 52 8.60 -0.78 3.83
C GLY A 52 7.07 -0.84 3.91
N CYS A 53 6.46 0.05 4.69
CA CYS A 53 5.01 0.15 4.85
C CYS A 53 4.34 0.66 3.57
N GLY A 54 3.12 0.20 3.34
CA GLY A 54 2.36 0.57 2.16
C GLY A 54 1.00 -0.11 2.08
N PHE A 55 0.27 0.25 1.02
CA PHE A 55 -1.04 -0.28 0.74
C PHE A 55 -1.01 -1.05 -0.57
N THR A 56 -1.37 -2.33 -0.53
CA THR A 56 -1.51 -3.17 -1.70
C THR A 56 -2.95 -3.59 -1.86
N ARG A 57 -3.51 -3.38 -3.06
CA ARG A 57 -4.83 -3.90 -3.45
C ARG A 57 -4.65 -5.03 -4.44
N TYR A 58 -5.53 -6.02 -4.35
CA TYR A 58 -5.56 -7.18 -5.23
C TYR A 58 -6.91 -7.22 -5.95
N GLY A 59 -6.86 -7.48 -7.26
CA GLY A 59 -8.04 -7.71 -8.08
C GLY A 59 -8.01 -9.11 -8.67
N TRP A 60 -9.17 -9.77 -8.69
CA TRP A 60 -9.33 -11.16 -9.13
C TRP A 60 -10.18 -11.21 -10.41
N ASP A 61 -9.85 -12.16 -11.29
CA ASP A 61 -10.62 -12.52 -12.48
C ASP A 61 -10.97 -14.01 -12.36
N GLY A 62 -12.23 -14.31 -12.05
CA GLY A 62 -12.61 -15.64 -11.55
C GLY A 62 -11.75 -16.00 -10.32
N ASP A 63 -11.13 -17.18 -10.34
CA ASP A 63 -10.23 -17.67 -9.28
C ASP A 63 -8.77 -17.28 -9.46
N GLN A 64 -8.44 -16.56 -10.53
CA GLN A 64 -7.07 -16.14 -10.82
C GLN A 64 -6.85 -14.70 -10.36
N LEU A 65 -5.68 -14.44 -9.76
CA LEU A 65 -5.29 -13.07 -9.43
C LEU A 65 -5.03 -12.31 -10.74
N ALA A 66 -5.85 -11.29 -11.01
CA ALA A 66 -5.73 -10.47 -12.22
C ALA A 66 -4.64 -9.42 -12.07
N TRP A 67 -4.64 -8.66 -10.97
CA TRP A 67 -3.68 -7.58 -10.76
C TRP A 67 -3.39 -7.32 -9.29
N GLU A 68 -2.22 -6.74 -9.05
CA GLU A 68 -1.77 -6.23 -7.77
C GLU A 68 -1.36 -4.77 -7.96
N ILE A 69 -1.88 -3.86 -7.13
CA ILE A 69 -1.50 -2.45 -7.16
C ILE A 69 -0.93 -2.07 -5.80
N SER A 70 0.36 -1.77 -5.75
CA SER A 70 1.04 -1.32 -4.54
C SER A 70 1.27 0.19 -4.55
N ARG A 71 0.79 0.87 -3.50
CA ARG A 71 1.16 2.24 -3.15
C ARG A 71 2.11 2.19 -1.97
N ARG A 72 3.40 2.31 -2.24
CA ARG A 72 4.38 2.61 -1.19
C ARG A 72 4.25 4.06 -0.78
N SER A 73 4.54 4.36 0.49
CA SER A 73 4.70 5.73 1.01
C SER A 73 5.97 6.40 0.45
N THR A 74 6.17 6.30 -0.86
CA THR A 74 7.08 7.13 -1.62
C THR A 74 6.20 8.17 -2.25
N ARG A 75 6.37 9.44 -1.85
CA ARG A 75 5.98 10.56 -2.71
C ARG A 75 6.56 10.24 -4.09
N ALA A 76 5.70 9.79 -5.00
CA ALA A 76 6.08 9.51 -6.36
C ALA A 76 6.71 10.79 -6.90
N PRO A 77 7.93 10.78 -7.46
CA PRO A 77 8.42 11.94 -8.19
C PRO A 77 7.39 12.30 -9.27
N PRO A 78 7.20 13.59 -9.59
CA PRO A 78 6.31 13.98 -10.69
C PRO A 78 6.73 13.22 -11.96
N GLY A 79 5.86 12.35 -12.46
CA GLY A 79 6.13 11.47 -13.61
C GLY A 79 6.34 9.97 -13.29
N ALA A 80 6.22 9.52 -12.03
CA ALA A 80 6.29 8.09 -11.72
C ALA A 80 5.12 7.33 -12.38
N ARG A 81 5.44 6.43 -13.31
CA ARG A 81 4.46 5.54 -13.92
C ARG A 81 4.12 4.42 -12.94
N CYS A 82 2.84 4.02 -12.93
CA CYS A 82 2.37 2.85 -12.20
C CYS A 82 3.17 1.61 -12.65
N THR A 83 4.05 1.09 -11.79
CA THR A 83 4.96 -0.03 -12.12
C THR A 83 4.36 -1.40 -11.83
N THR A 84 3.25 -1.49 -11.12
CA THR A 84 2.57 -2.77 -10.85
C THR A 84 1.38 -2.99 -11.79
N CYS A 85 1.64 -3.00 -13.09
CA CYS A 85 0.82 -3.76 -14.02
C CYS A 85 1.66 -4.96 -14.44
N SER A 86 1.53 -6.10 -13.74
CA SER A 86 2.13 -7.35 -14.21
C SER A 86 1.54 -7.66 -15.59
N ASN A 87 2.41 -7.84 -16.59
CA ASN A 87 2.10 -8.02 -18.02
C ASN A 87 1.15 -9.18 -18.40
N ARG A 88 0.45 -9.81 -17.45
CA ARG A 88 -0.47 -10.94 -17.69
C ARG A 88 -1.96 -10.62 -17.58
N ALA A 89 -2.37 -9.42 -17.17
CA ALA A 89 -3.76 -9.01 -17.32
C ALA A 89 -3.96 -8.33 -18.68
N ALA A 90 -4.58 -9.05 -19.61
CA ALA A 90 -4.98 -8.55 -20.93
C ALA A 90 -6.09 -7.47 -20.90
N SER A 91 -6.30 -6.80 -19.77
CA SER A 91 -7.41 -5.86 -19.55
C SER A 91 -6.98 -4.50 -18.97
N CYS A 92 -5.72 -4.09 -19.12
CA CYS A 92 -5.32 -2.69 -18.91
C CYS A 92 -5.90 -1.79 -20.03
N ARG A 93 -7.20 -1.46 -19.94
CA ARG A 93 -7.91 -0.52 -20.82
C ARG A 93 -7.69 0.94 -20.39
N TRP A 94 -6.47 1.28 -19.96
CA TRP A 94 -6.01 2.66 -19.81
C TRP A 94 -4.83 2.88 -20.74
N ARG A 95 -5.10 2.79 -22.06
CA ARG A 95 -4.24 3.42 -23.07
C ARG A 95 -4.55 4.91 -23.06
N ARG A 96 -3.51 5.69 -22.74
CA ARG A 96 -3.21 7.04 -23.18
C ARG A 96 -4.35 7.76 -23.92
N ARG A 97 -4.84 8.84 -23.33
CA ARG A 97 -5.05 10.09 -24.08
C ARG A 97 -4.12 11.12 -23.49
#